data_AF-A0A8J3Q5W7-F1
#
_entry.id   AF-A0A8J3Q5W7-F1
#
_cell.length_a   1.000
_cell.length_b   1.000
_cell.length_c   1.000
_cell.angle_alpha   90.00
_cell.angle_beta   90.00
_cell.angle_gamma   90.00
#
_symmetry.space_group_name_H-M   'P 1'
#
loop_
_entity.id
_entity.type
_entity.pdbx_description
1 polymer ?
#
loop_
_entity_poly.entity_id
_entity_poly.type
_entity_poly.pdbx_seq_one_letter_code
_entity_poly.pdbx_strand_id
1 'polypeptide(L)'
;MRRNHRRAWGAAGVVLALAAGLLGGIAPAGAHPGVPLAVFDPLVTDWGSLRDMTDAQFDSAITQWRANGYIATDIEADTTAAGTRRGVVFQRNTDGRDWIVQKELTAAQYSAAFDTNTSRGYRLVDFETYVRAGVRYNAALWVKNIEGFGWSHLWGLTYDQAVTYYEEQRQTRLPVDVDAYLSGANIRYSLTWADNGTNLDWRLHLDLSSSQFSTNFGTYSSQGFRMLMVDSVRGAADQRYLGIWYKNLNGNGWLEQRDMSDNDYANQWHRHVDEGYRLITYERYETAGGWKYTATWRRNGNRPLWSLRDEVDTRIQKEMNDFDVPGMSVAVIHNGQFVYKRGWGHADVANDIWLHSGHVLRLASVSKAVAGVFTMLMDEQNVVDKTDDVADYIPGLPAQHTQTVEQLVSNRGCVRHYNGSAVDATLASTEYNNLATPTALFWNDPLVCAVGTSFYSTFGYNLPCLAFEKATGVPFQQLFVNEMTTPFGLGTLRPEDRDDTSVNRSKLYNTDNSEATPDEISWKTCGGGLEASVADLASFGDKVLDGDIITPASVEYMWSGTPWSYAYGWGEFAEDGHRAVGKNGGQLGSNAWIQMYPDDGVVIAVLSNRQNGGHSAEAVGRDIGSLIVATLP
;
A
#
# COMPACT_ATOMS: atom_id res chain seq x y z
N MET A 1 -39.18 7.21 23.70
CA MET A 1 -39.52 6.40 24.90
C MET A 1 -38.44 5.35 25.10
N ARG A 2 -37.71 5.40 26.21
CA ARG A 2 -36.64 4.45 26.56
C ARG A 2 -37.25 3.12 27.02
N ARG A 3 -36.73 1.98 26.56
CA ARG A 3 -36.95 0.68 27.23
C ARG A 3 -35.61 -0.03 27.44
N ASN A 4 -35.23 -0.08 28.71
CA ASN A 4 -34.28 -1.02 29.29
C ASN A 4 -34.86 -2.45 29.26
N HIS A 5 -34.03 -3.47 29.05
CA HIS A 5 -34.16 -4.74 29.77
C HIS A 5 -32.77 -5.32 30.10
N ARG A 6 -32.55 -5.55 31.40
CA ARG A 6 -31.48 -6.36 32.00
C ARG A 6 -32.03 -7.73 32.38
N ARG A 7 -31.12 -8.74 32.41
CA ARG A 7 -30.98 -9.95 33.27
C ARG A 7 -30.62 -11.15 32.37
N ALA A 8 -29.47 -11.83 32.42
CA ALA A 8 -28.55 -12.33 33.47
C ALA A 8 -28.88 -13.74 34.02
N TRP A 9 -27.83 -14.58 33.99
CA TRP A 9 -27.49 -15.80 34.77
C TRP A 9 -27.71 -17.20 34.17
N GLY A 10 -26.61 -17.97 34.19
CA GLY A 10 -26.55 -19.41 33.99
C GLY A 10 -25.11 -19.93 34.08
N ALA A 11 -24.51 -19.87 35.27
CA ALA A 11 -23.24 -20.53 35.57
C ALA A 11 -23.50 -21.94 36.12
N ALA A 12 -22.79 -22.95 35.61
CA ALA A 12 -22.61 -24.23 36.25
C ALA A 12 -21.17 -24.70 36.00
N GLY A 13 -20.37 -24.74 37.06
CA GLY A 13 -19.00 -25.26 37.04
C GLY A 13 -18.97 -26.77 37.26
N VAL A 14 -17.96 -27.41 36.68
CA VAL A 14 -17.42 -28.68 37.17
C VAL A 14 -15.90 -28.54 37.17
N VAL A 15 -15.32 -28.74 38.35
CA VAL A 15 -13.88 -28.85 38.61
C VAL A 15 -13.46 -30.30 38.34
N LEU A 16 -12.39 -30.53 37.58
CA LEU A 16 -11.55 -31.73 37.75
C LEU A 16 -10.11 -31.54 37.23
N ALA A 17 -9.20 -31.63 38.20
CA ALA A 17 -7.86 -32.21 38.19
C ALA A 17 -6.80 -31.75 37.16
N LEU A 18 -5.77 -31.11 37.73
CA LEU A 18 -4.39 -31.06 37.24
C LEU A 18 -3.86 -32.45 36.85
N ALA A 19 -3.43 -32.59 35.60
CA ALA A 19 -2.40 -33.54 35.20
C ALA A 19 -1.37 -32.79 34.36
N ALA A 20 -0.20 -32.55 34.94
CA ALA A 20 0.99 -32.14 34.23
C ALA A 20 1.42 -33.30 33.32
N GLY A 21 1.21 -33.14 32.01
CA GLY A 21 1.68 -34.05 30.98
C GLY A 21 2.55 -33.28 30.00
N LEU A 22 3.82 -33.66 29.91
CA LEU A 22 4.71 -33.29 28.81
C LEU A 22 4.02 -33.59 27.48
N LEU A 23 3.67 -32.55 26.73
CA LEU A 23 3.35 -32.66 25.31
C LEU A 23 4.47 -31.96 24.53
N GLY A 24 5.51 -32.73 24.22
CA GLY A 24 6.27 -32.51 23.01
C GLY A 24 5.32 -32.72 21.85
N GLY A 25 4.86 -31.63 21.25
CA GLY A 25 4.04 -31.65 20.06
C GLY A 25 4.87 -32.13 18.88
N ILE A 26 4.77 -33.42 18.55
CA ILE A 26 5.16 -33.93 17.24
C ILE A 26 4.15 -33.35 16.25
N ALA A 27 4.61 -32.44 15.38
CA ALA A 27 3.79 -31.93 14.28
C ALA A 27 3.38 -33.10 13.35
N PRO A 28 2.13 -33.16 12.85
CA PRO A 28 1.69 -34.23 11.96
C PRO A 28 2.52 -34.24 10.67
N ALA A 29 2.82 -35.44 10.17
CA ALA A 29 3.54 -35.63 8.91
C ALA A 29 2.68 -35.18 7.71
N GLY A 30 2.98 -33.97 7.22
CA GLY A 30 2.41 -33.39 6.00
C GLY A 30 2.99 -32.00 5.70
N ALA A 31 4.21 -31.93 5.17
CA ALA A 31 4.91 -30.76 4.61
C ALA A 31 4.70 -29.36 5.25
N HIS A 32 5.59 -28.96 6.18
CA HIS A 32 5.77 -27.58 6.70
C HIS A 32 7.23 -27.39 7.20
N PRO A 33 7.87 -26.19 7.22
CA PRO A 33 7.78 -24.96 6.39
C PRO A 33 8.99 -24.81 5.41
N GLY A 34 8.98 -23.80 4.52
CA GLY A 34 10.12 -23.43 3.66
C GLY A 34 11.03 -22.32 4.23
N VAL A 35 10.60 -21.64 5.29
CA VAL A 35 11.38 -20.67 6.09
C VAL A 35 11.72 -21.34 7.42
N PRO A 36 12.95 -21.21 7.97
CA PRO A 36 13.29 -21.80 9.25
C PRO A 36 12.38 -21.30 10.38
N LEU A 37 11.92 -22.20 11.25
CA LEU A 37 11.22 -21.82 12.48
C LEU A 37 12.07 -20.92 13.38
N ALA A 38 13.39 -20.93 13.25
CA ALA A 38 14.28 -20.06 14.01
C ALA A 38 14.25 -18.59 13.53
N VAL A 39 13.91 -18.34 12.26
CA VAL A 39 13.78 -17.01 11.61
C VAL A 39 12.32 -16.52 11.65
N PHE A 40 11.39 -17.48 11.73
CA PHE A 40 9.93 -17.41 11.83
C PHE A 40 9.19 -17.02 10.57
N ASP A 41 8.62 -18.01 9.89
CA ASP A 41 7.19 -17.99 9.56
C ASP A 41 6.71 -19.41 9.22
N PRO A 42 5.85 -20.04 10.04
CA PRO A 42 5.22 -21.32 9.67
C PRO A 42 3.76 -21.18 9.18
N LEU A 43 3.50 -20.14 8.39
CA LEU A 43 2.28 -19.69 7.69
C LEU A 43 1.52 -18.48 8.30
N VAL A 44 2.20 -17.55 8.99
CA VAL A 44 1.65 -16.22 9.32
C VAL A 44 1.50 -15.40 8.03
N THR A 45 0.48 -14.55 7.93
CA THR A 45 0.20 -13.84 6.67
C THR A 45 0.05 -12.35 6.81
N ASP A 46 -0.09 -11.87 8.03
CA ASP A 46 -0.12 -10.46 8.36
C ASP A 46 1.31 -10.00 8.66
N TRP A 47 1.77 -8.99 7.92
CA TRP A 47 3.17 -8.60 7.82
C TRP A 47 3.30 -7.14 7.36
N GLY A 48 4.51 -6.59 7.49
CA GLY A 48 4.88 -5.32 6.87
C GLY A 48 6.37 -5.11 6.89
N SER A 49 6.85 -4.07 6.22
CA SER A 49 8.25 -3.69 6.22
C SER A 49 8.39 -2.18 6.10
N LEU A 50 9.44 -1.63 6.70
CA LEU A 50 9.80 -0.22 6.62
C LEU A 50 11.30 -0.11 6.35
N ARG A 51 11.72 0.86 5.53
CA ARG A 51 13.13 1.07 5.15
C ARG A 51 13.49 2.55 5.12
N ASP A 52 14.79 2.83 5.00
CA ASP A 52 15.38 4.17 4.88
C ASP A 52 15.01 5.15 6.02
N MET A 53 14.71 4.60 7.20
CA MET A 53 14.29 5.40 8.35
C MET A 53 15.49 6.01 9.06
N THR A 54 15.30 7.22 9.60
CA THR A 54 16.17 7.74 10.68
C THR A 54 16.02 6.90 11.95
N ASP A 55 16.98 6.97 12.88
CA ASP A 55 16.89 6.26 14.15
C ASP A 55 15.59 6.57 14.93
N ALA A 56 15.13 7.83 14.92
CA ALA A 56 13.91 8.24 15.62
C ALA A 56 12.65 7.64 14.97
N GLN A 57 12.59 7.61 13.63
CA GLN A 57 11.49 6.97 12.90
C GLN A 57 11.47 5.46 13.15
N PHE A 58 12.64 4.83 13.16
CA PHE A 58 12.78 3.41 13.48
C PHE A 58 12.29 3.08 14.90
N ASP A 59 12.70 3.86 15.91
CA ASP A 59 12.27 3.66 17.30
C ASP A 59 10.75 3.84 17.46
N SER A 60 10.17 4.82 16.76
CA SER A 60 8.72 5.02 16.70
C SER A 60 8.01 3.83 16.04
N ALA A 61 8.54 3.34 14.92
CA ALA A 61 7.98 2.19 14.22
C ALA A 61 8.01 0.92 15.09
N ILE A 62 9.14 0.60 15.71
CA ILE A 62 9.29 -0.54 16.62
C ILE A 62 8.26 -0.48 17.76
N THR A 63 8.05 0.71 18.34
CA THR A 63 7.06 0.93 19.40
C THR A 63 5.63 0.70 18.91
N GLN A 64 5.28 1.31 17.78
CA GLN A 64 3.93 1.23 17.21
C GLN A 64 3.57 -0.19 16.77
N TRP A 65 4.46 -0.86 16.04
CA TRP A 65 4.23 -2.22 15.54
C TRP A 65 4.15 -3.23 16.69
N ARG A 66 5.00 -3.08 17.73
CA ARG A 66 4.88 -3.88 18.96
C ARG A 66 3.51 -3.69 19.62
N ALA A 67 3.05 -2.44 19.78
CA ALA A 67 1.76 -2.15 20.39
C ALA A 67 0.59 -2.75 19.60
N ASN A 68 0.75 -2.88 18.27
CA ASN A 68 -0.23 -3.49 17.37
C ASN A 68 -0.12 -5.02 17.27
N GLY A 69 0.74 -5.66 18.07
CA GLY A 69 0.86 -7.12 18.13
C GLY A 69 1.77 -7.74 17.05
N TYR A 70 2.75 -6.99 16.57
CA TYR A 70 3.75 -7.48 15.62
C TYR A 70 5.12 -7.72 16.29
N ILE A 71 5.94 -8.52 15.61
CA ILE A 71 7.33 -8.83 15.97
C ILE A 71 8.22 -8.60 14.76
N ALA A 72 9.40 -8.03 14.99
CA ALA A 72 10.43 -7.91 13.95
C ALA A 72 11.06 -9.28 13.67
N THR A 73 11.35 -9.57 12.41
CA THR A 73 12.01 -10.81 11.95
C THR A 73 13.38 -10.57 11.32
N ASP A 74 13.66 -9.32 10.96
CA ASP A 74 14.79 -8.88 10.13
C ASP A 74 14.95 -7.36 10.38
N ILE A 75 16.18 -6.87 10.53
CA ILE A 75 16.53 -5.47 10.76
C ILE A 75 17.74 -5.10 9.91
N GLU A 76 17.71 -3.93 9.30
CA GLU A 76 18.83 -3.44 8.48
C GLU A 76 19.48 -2.23 9.12
N ALA A 77 20.80 -2.12 8.98
CA ALA A 77 21.54 -0.97 9.47
C ALA A 77 22.66 -0.51 8.53
N ASP A 78 22.43 0.60 7.82
CA ASP A 78 23.41 1.17 6.90
C ASP A 78 23.88 2.55 7.32
N THR A 79 25.12 2.91 6.95
CA THR A 79 25.56 4.31 7.03
C THR A 79 25.61 4.95 5.66
N THR A 80 24.77 5.97 5.47
CA THR A 80 24.71 6.77 4.24
C THR A 80 25.35 8.15 4.44
N ALA A 81 25.53 8.91 3.36
CA ALA A 81 25.93 10.32 3.46
C ALA A 81 24.96 11.17 4.30
N ALA A 82 23.68 10.78 4.37
CA ALA A 82 22.65 11.45 5.16
C ALA A 82 22.60 10.97 6.63
N GLY A 83 23.50 10.06 7.04
CA GLY A 83 23.51 9.43 8.35
C GLY A 83 23.09 7.95 8.31
N THR A 84 22.98 7.36 9.49
CA THR A 84 22.57 5.95 9.64
C THR A 84 21.09 5.79 9.25
N ARG A 85 20.82 4.79 8.41
CA ARG A 85 19.49 4.43 7.92
C ARG A 85 19.13 3.04 8.40
N ARG A 86 17.84 2.85 8.70
CA ARG A 86 17.32 1.62 9.31
C ARG A 86 16.21 0.99 8.50
N GLY A 87 16.18 -0.33 8.55
CA GLY A 87 15.14 -1.18 8.00
C GLY A 87 14.60 -2.17 9.00
N VAL A 88 13.39 -2.65 8.77
CA VAL A 88 12.79 -3.75 9.55
C VAL A 88 11.71 -4.46 8.74
N VAL A 89 11.69 -5.79 8.84
CA VAL A 89 10.55 -6.62 8.42
C VAL A 89 9.80 -7.10 9.67
N PHE A 90 8.48 -7.02 9.62
CA PHE A 90 7.57 -7.43 10.68
C PHE A 90 6.64 -8.55 10.21
N GLN A 91 6.24 -9.40 11.16
CA GLN A 91 5.07 -10.25 11.03
C GLN A 91 4.22 -10.23 12.30
N ARG A 92 2.98 -10.72 12.18
CA ARG A 92 2.09 -10.87 13.34
C ARG A 92 2.72 -11.76 14.41
N ASN A 93 2.77 -11.28 15.64
CA ASN A 93 3.28 -12.05 16.78
C ASN A 93 2.18 -12.97 17.31
N THR A 94 2.11 -14.20 16.77
CA THR A 94 1.01 -15.14 17.05
C THR A 94 1.17 -15.91 18.36
N ASP A 95 2.38 -16.03 18.89
CA ASP A 95 2.67 -16.73 20.16
C ASP A 95 2.95 -15.76 21.32
N GLY A 96 2.93 -14.46 21.06
CA GLY A 96 3.09 -13.43 22.08
C GLY A 96 4.48 -13.42 22.72
N ARG A 97 5.50 -14.01 22.07
CA ARG A 97 6.87 -13.97 22.60
C ARG A 97 7.36 -12.53 22.72
N ASP A 98 8.18 -12.29 23.73
CA ASP A 98 8.87 -11.02 23.86
C ASP A 98 10.07 -10.96 22.90
N TRP A 99 10.47 -9.75 22.53
CA TRP A 99 11.57 -9.48 21.61
C TRP A 99 12.27 -8.16 21.98
N ILE A 100 13.51 -7.96 21.53
CA ILE A 100 14.32 -6.79 21.83
C ILE A 100 15.10 -6.42 20.57
N VAL A 101 15.06 -5.14 20.18
CA VAL A 101 16.01 -4.58 19.22
C VAL A 101 16.97 -3.69 19.98
N GLN A 102 18.27 -3.91 19.80
CA GLN A 102 19.32 -3.05 20.34
C GLN A 102 20.20 -2.57 19.19
N LYS A 103 20.53 -1.27 19.19
CA LYS A 103 21.31 -0.61 18.14
C LYS A 103 22.37 0.30 18.75
N GLU A 104 23.26 0.79 17.90
CA GLU A 104 24.41 1.63 18.24
C GLU A 104 25.31 1.00 19.33
N LEU A 105 25.51 -0.32 19.27
CA LEU A 105 26.34 -1.04 20.23
C LEU A 105 27.79 -1.12 19.75
N THR A 106 28.72 -0.53 20.50
CA THR A 106 30.14 -0.87 20.33
C THR A 106 30.38 -2.36 20.58
N ALA A 107 31.51 -2.89 20.13
CA ALA A 107 31.95 -4.27 20.41
C ALA A 107 31.74 -4.70 21.87
N ALA A 108 32.20 -3.90 22.83
CA ALA A 108 32.10 -4.21 24.25
C ALA A 108 30.65 -4.15 24.77
N GLN A 109 29.86 -3.19 24.29
CA GLN A 109 28.44 -3.08 24.63
C GLN A 109 27.63 -4.23 24.05
N TYR A 110 27.95 -4.69 22.84
CA TYR A 110 27.35 -5.86 22.25
C TYR A 110 27.66 -7.12 23.05
N SER A 111 28.92 -7.36 23.44
CA SER A 111 29.27 -8.49 24.32
C SER A 111 28.48 -8.47 25.64
N ALA A 112 28.38 -7.31 26.29
CA ALA A 112 27.59 -7.18 27.52
C ALA A 112 26.08 -7.43 27.30
N ALA A 113 25.54 -6.95 26.17
CA ALA A 113 24.15 -7.19 25.78
C ALA A 113 23.91 -8.67 25.46
N PHE A 114 24.85 -9.34 24.79
CA PHE A 114 24.82 -10.76 24.48
C PHE A 114 24.69 -11.59 25.77
N ASP A 115 25.58 -11.38 26.74
CA ASP A 115 25.55 -12.09 28.02
C ASP A 115 24.23 -11.82 28.78
N THR A 116 23.83 -10.55 28.81
CA THR A 116 22.59 -10.13 29.50
C THR A 116 21.36 -10.79 28.89
N ASN A 117 21.18 -10.71 27.58
CA ASN A 117 19.99 -11.23 26.91
C ASN A 117 19.95 -12.76 26.92
N THR A 118 21.11 -13.41 26.74
CA THR A 118 21.22 -14.86 26.82
C THR A 118 20.86 -15.36 28.23
N SER A 119 21.36 -14.70 29.28
CA SER A 119 21.00 -15.04 30.68
C SER A 119 19.51 -14.86 30.98
N ARG A 120 18.85 -13.96 30.24
CA ARG A 120 17.40 -13.73 30.31
C ARG A 120 16.60 -14.67 29.42
N GLY A 121 17.23 -15.63 28.74
CA GLY A 121 16.57 -16.64 27.90
C GLY A 121 16.11 -16.11 26.54
N TYR A 122 16.78 -15.08 26.01
CA TYR A 122 16.60 -14.66 24.62
C TYR A 122 17.65 -15.33 23.73
N ARG A 123 17.31 -15.46 22.44
CA ARG A 123 18.24 -15.85 21.38
C ARG A 123 18.33 -14.77 20.32
N LEU A 124 19.51 -14.66 19.73
CA LEU A 124 19.72 -13.79 18.58
C LEU A 124 19.05 -14.41 17.35
N VAL A 125 18.38 -13.59 16.55
CA VAL A 125 17.80 -13.99 15.26
C VAL A 125 18.42 -13.27 14.09
N ASP A 126 18.96 -12.08 14.33
CA ASP A 126 19.50 -11.23 13.29
C ASP A 126 20.51 -10.23 13.88
N PHE A 127 21.57 -9.93 13.12
CA PHE A 127 22.76 -9.20 13.56
C PHE A 127 23.40 -8.41 12.43
N GLU A 128 23.49 -7.11 12.66
CA GLU A 128 23.96 -6.15 11.67
C GLU A 128 25.24 -5.46 12.13
N THR A 129 26.17 -5.19 11.20
CA THR A 129 27.33 -4.32 11.48
C THR A 129 27.48 -3.14 10.53
N TYR A 130 27.76 -1.95 11.09
CA TYR A 130 27.91 -0.73 10.30
C TYR A 130 28.96 0.22 10.87
N VAL A 131 29.45 1.12 10.03
CA VAL A 131 30.50 2.09 10.38
C VAL A 131 29.95 3.50 10.34
N ARG A 132 29.91 4.15 11.50
CA ARG A 132 29.50 5.55 11.66
C ARG A 132 30.68 6.40 12.12
N ALA A 133 31.04 7.40 11.32
CA ALA A 133 32.16 8.31 11.60
C ALA A 133 33.48 7.55 11.93
N GLY A 134 33.75 6.46 11.22
CA GLY A 134 34.95 5.63 11.42
C GLY A 134 34.89 4.68 12.62
N VAL A 135 33.79 4.65 13.36
CA VAL A 135 33.57 3.73 14.49
C VAL A 135 32.58 2.64 14.07
N ARG A 136 32.93 1.39 14.35
CA ARG A 136 32.06 0.23 14.12
C ARG A 136 31.04 0.07 15.25
N TYR A 137 29.79 -0.08 14.86
CA TYR A 137 28.67 -0.40 15.73
C TYR A 137 27.96 -1.65 15.23
N ASN A 138 27.20 -2.27 16.13
CA ASN A 138 26.38 -3.42 15.85
C ASN A 138 24.91 -3.10 16.18
N ALA A 139 23.99 -3.74 15.47
CA ALA A 139 22.60 -3.86 15.87
C ALA A 139 22.24 -5.35 15.98
N ALA A 140 21.26 -5.65 16.82
CA ALA A 140 20.92 -7.02 17.15
C ALA A 140 19.42 -7.13 17.47
N LEU A 141 18.78 -8.11 16.84
CA LEU A 141 17.40 -8.50 17.12
C LEU A 141 17.39 -9.80 17.93
N TRP A 142 16.73 -9.73 19.07
CA TRP A 142 16.62 -10.81 20.04
C TRP A 142 15.17 -11.22 20.21
N VAL A 143 14.91 -12.50 20.36
CA VAL A 143 13.57 -13.04 20.66
C VAL A 143 13.63 -13.97 21.86
N LYS A 144 12.56 -14.01 22.64
CA LYS A 144 12.45 -14.98 23.73
C LYS A 144 12.47 -16.39 23.14
N ASN A 145 13.39 -17.23 23.62
CA ASN A 145 13.58 -18.60 23.12
C ASN A 145 12.54 -19.55 23.72
N ILE A 146 11.28 -19.38 23.33
CA ILE A 146 10.17 -20.17 23.86
C ILE A 146 10.15 -21.61 23.32
N GLU A 147 10.82 -21.86 22.18
CA GLU A 147 10.97 -23.22 21.64
C GLU A 147 11.98 -24.06 22.41
N GLY A 148 12.89 -23.40 23.12
CA GLY A 148 14.02 -24.06 23.75
C GLY A 148 15.06 -24.56 22.74
N PHE A 149 15.19 -23.91 21.58
CA PHE A 149 16.26 -24.25 20.62
C PHE A 149 17.62 -24.03 21.27
N GLY A 150 18.50 -25.03 21.16
CA GLY A 150 19.93 -24.80 21.20
C GLY A 150 20.31 -23.80 20.11
N TRP A 151 21.13 -22.83 20.45
CA TRP A 151 21.57 -21.80 19.52
C TRP A 151 22.96 -21.32 19.90
N SER A 152 23.65 -20.68 18.97
CA SER A 152 24.94 -20.04 19.22
C SER A 152 25.21 -18.96 18.19
N HIS A 153 25.98 -17.96 18.58
CA HIS A 153 26.44 -16.92 17.68
C HIS A 153 27.89 -16.57 18.01
N LEU A 154 28.69 -16.42 16.97
CA LEU A 154 30.05 -15.91 17.05
C LEU A 154 30.23 -14.82 16.00
N TRP A 155 31.04 -13.82 16.31
CA TRP A 155 31.29 -12.65 15.47
C TRP A 155 32.77 -12.25 15.52
N GLY A 156 33.22 -11.48 14.54
CA GLY A 156 34.61 -11.05 14.44
C GLY A 156 35.56 -12.15 13.95
N LEU A 157 35.01 -13.20 13.36
CA LEU A 157 35.77 -14.39 12.94
C LEU A 157 36.62 -14.08 11.70
N THR A 158 37.84 -14.62 11.63
CA THR A 158 38.52 -14.79 10.34
C THR A 158 37.79 -15.84 9.49
N TYR A 159 38.11 -15.92 8.19
CA TYR A 159 37.57 -16.97 7.32
C TYR A 159 37.81 -18.38 7.88
N ASP A 160 39.03 -18.70 8.30
CA ASP A 160 39.37 -20.03 8.84
C ASP A 160 38.60 -20.35 10.14
N GLN A 161 38.39 -19.34 10.99
CA GLN A 161 37.59 -19.49 12.20
C GLN A 161 36.11 -19.71 11.86
N ALA A 162 35.58 -18.99 10.86
CA ALA A 162 34.21 -19.14 10.39
C ALA A 162 33.96 -20.52 9.78
N VAL A 163 34.90 -21.05 8.98
CA VAL A 163 34.82 -22.42 8.42
C VAL A 163 34.89 -23.47 9.53
N THR A 164 35.76 -23.29 10.51
CA THR A 164 35.84 -24.21 11.67
C THR A 164 34.51 -24.23 12.42
N TYR A 165 33.96 -23.06 12.72
CA TYR A 165 32.67 -22.94 13.39
C TYR A 165 31.52 -23.52 12.57
N TYR A 166 31.52 -23.31 11.24
CA TYR A 166 30.57 -23.94 10.32
C TYR A 166 30.59 -25.48 10.43
N GLU A 167 31.77 -26.11 10.38
CA GLU A 167 31.89 -27.57 10.46
C GLU A 167 31.44 -28.13 11.82
N GLU A 168 31.61 -27.36 12.90
CA GLU A 168 31.11 -27.71 14.23
C GLU A 168 29.58 -27.64 14.29
N GLN A 169 28.98 -26.54 13.82
CA GLN A 169 27.54 -26.30 13.98
C GLN A 169 26.68 -27.11 13.02
N ARG A 170 27.15 -27.35 11.79
CA ARG A 170 26.34 -27.98 10.72
C ARG A 170 25.89 -29.41 11.01
N GLN A 171 26.43 -30.05 12.04
CA GLN A 171 26.07 -31.40 12.45
C GLN A 171 24.68 -31.48 13.07
N THR A 172 24.22 -30.41 13.72
CA THR A 172 22.95 -30.41 14.49
C THR A 172 22.09 -29.16 14.29
N ARG A 173 22.66 -28.11 13.68
CA ARG A 173 22.04 -26.79 13.55
C ARG A 173 21.92 -26.34 12.11
N LEU A 174 21.08 -25.34 11.90
CA LEU A 174 20.97 -24.56 10.68
C LEU A 174 21.45 -23.11 10.91
N PRO A 175 21.94 -22.43 9.87
CA PRO A 175 22.39 -21.04 9.97
C PRO A 175 21.20 -20.09 9.91
N VAL A 176 20.94 -19.35 10.97
CA VAL A 176 19.81 -18.40 11.03
C VAL A 176 20.16 -17.10 10.32
N ASP A 177 21.41 -16.66 10.50
CA ASP A 177 21.89 -15.35 10.08
C ASP A 177 23.42 -15.36 9.83
N VAL A 178 23.88 -14.54 8.90
CA VAL A 178 25.28 -14.39 8.50
C VAL A 178 25.57 -12.99 7.94
N ASP A 179 26.58 -12.32 8.50
CA ASP A 179 27.05 -10.99 8.09
C ASP A 179 28.57 -11.01 7.88
N ALA A 180 29.08 -10.23 6.92
CA ALA A 180 30.50 -10.00 6.70
C ALA A 180 30.88 -8.52 6.57
N TYR A 181 31.96 -8.13 7.23
CA TYR A 181 32.37 -6.73 7.31
C TYR A 181 33.88 -6.51 7.39
N LEU A 182 34.32 -5.29 7.07
CA LEU A 182 35.75 -4.92 7.12
C LEU A 182 36.22 -4.47 8.50
N SER A 183 37.09 -5.23 9.14
CA SER A 183 37.87 -4.76 10.30
C SER A 183 39.27 -4.35 9.83
N GLY A 184 39.45 -3.05 9.54
CA GLY A 184 40.63 -2.57 8.82
C GLY A 184 40.61 -3.08 7.38
N ALA A 185 41.70 -3.75 6.95
CA ALA A 185 41.78 -4.36 5.62
C ALA A 185 41.27 -5.82 5.57
N ASN A 186 40.85 -6.39 6.70
CA ASN A 186 40.48 -7.80 6.79
C ASN A 186 38.97 -7.97 6.87
N ILE A 187 38.42 -8.88 6.08
CA ILE A 187 37.04 -9.33 6.21
C ILE A 187 36.89 -10.13 7.51
N ARG A 188 35.79 -9.87 8.23
CA ARG A 188 35.35 -10.59 9.41
C ARG A 188 33.93 -11.08 9.21
N TYR A 189 33.62 -12.20 9.85
CA TYR A 189 32.32 -12.86 9.72
C TYR A 189 31.60 -12.94 11.06
N SER A 190 30.27 -12.87 11.00
CA SER A 190 29.32 -13.25 12.05
C SER A 190 28.52 -14.45 11.56
N LEU A 191 28.28 -15.42 12.44
CA LEU A 191 27.42 -16.55 12.13
C LEU A 191 26.50 -16.83 13.31
N THR A 192 25.20 -16.85 13.04
CA THR A 192 24.15 -17.18 13.99
C THR A 192 23.55 -18.54 13.63
N TRP A 193 23.46 -19.45 14.59
CA TRP A 193 22.99 -20.83 14.40
C TRP A 193 21.89 -21.18 15.39
N ALA A 194 20.95 -22.01 14.97
CA ALA A 194 19.92 -22.58 15.85
C ALA A 194 19.63 -24.04 15.48
N ASP A 195 19.11 -24.80 16.44
CA ASP A 195 18.73 -26.20 16.25
C ASP A 195 17.82 -26.37 15.04
N ASN A 196 18.13 -27.36 14.21
CA ASN A 196 17.34 -27.69 13.03
C ASN A 196 16.13 -28.57 13.40
N GLY A 197 15.21 -28.00 14.20
CA GLY A 197 14.06 -28.74 14.76
C GLY A 197 13.10 -29.32 13.71
N THR A 198 13.18 -28.86 12.46
CA THR A 198 12.34 -29.30 11.33
C THR A 198 13.10 -30.14 10.29
N ASN A 199 14.36 -30.46 10.54
CA ASN A 199 15.22 -31.20 9.61
C ASN A 199 15.22 -30.60 8.18
N LEU A 200 15.25 -29.26 8.09
CA LEU A 200 15.33 -28.56 6.82
C LEU A 200 16.71 -28.79 6.20
N ASP A 201 16.74 -29.14 4.92
CA ASP A 201 17.98 -29.17 4.16
C ASP A 201 18.38 -27.74 3.81
N TRP A 202 19.67 -27.41 3.93
CA TRP A 202 20.17 -26.04 3.80
C TRP A 202 21.58 -25.96 3.20
N ARG A 203 21.94 -24.80 2.65
CA ARG A 203 23.29 -24.48 2.15
C ARG A 203 23.73 -23.14 2.73
N LEU A 204 24.99 -23.06 3.17
CA LEU A 204 25.65 -21.81 3.55
C LEU A 204 26.95 -21.70 2.76
N HIS A 205 27.21 -20.51 2.22
CA HIS A 205 28.49 -20.15 1.65
C HIS A 205 28.94 -18.81 2.23
N LEU A 206 30.24 -18.68 2.52
CA LEU A 206 30.80 -17.51 3.19
C LEU A 206 31.64 -16.60 2.29
N ASP A 207 32.15 -17.14 1.18
CA ASP A 207 33.14 -16.43 0.38
C ASP A 207 33.06 -16.83 -1.09
N LEU A 208 32.03 -16.30 -1.77
CA LEU A 208 31.81 -16.53 -3.20
C LEU A 208 32.17 -15.29 -4.01
N SER A 209 32.83 -15.48 -5.15
CA SER A 209 32.82 -14.46 -6.20
C SER A 209 31.39 -14.28 -6.75
N SER A 210 31.13 -13.16 -7.42
CA SER A 210 29.84 -12.93 -8.09
C SER A 210 29.45 -14.07 -9.06
N SER A 211 30.42 -14.64 -9.80
CA SER A 211 30.15 -15.75 -10.73
C SER A 211 29.84 -17.07 -10.02
N GLN A 212 30.57 -17.37 -8.93
CA GLN A 212 30.32 -18.55 -8.10
C GLN A 212 28.95 -18.46 -7.42
N PHE A 213 28.62 -17.28 -6.88
CA PHE A 213 27.31 -17.02 -6.29
C PHE A 213 26.19 -17.24 -7.31
N SER A 214 26.31 -16.66 -8.50
CA SER A 214 25.30 -16.82 -9.57
C SER A 214 25.11 -18.28 -9.99
N THR A 215 26.20 -19.05 -10.06
CA THR A 215 26.14 -20.48 -10.39
C THR A 215 25.48 -21.29 -9.27
N ASN A 216 25.84 -21.03 -8.01
CA ASN A 216 25.25 -21.69 -6.85
C ASN A 216 23.76 -21.37 -6.74
N PHE A 217 23.39 -20.09 -6.91
CA PHE A 217 22.01 -19.64 -6.93
C PHE A 217 21.18 -20.43 -7.95
N GLY A 218 21.55 -20.41 -9.24
CA GLY A 218 20.81 -21.15 -10.27
C GLY A 218 20.75 -22.66 -10.01
N THR A 219 21.85 -23.25 -9.52
CA THR A 219 21.92 -24.67 -9.17
C THR A 219 20.96 -25.00 -8.02
N TYR A 220 20.97 -24.22 -6.95
CA TYR A 220 20.13 -24.44 -5.77
C TYR A 220 18.66 -24.18 -6.06
N SER A 221 18.33 -23.13 -6.80
CA SER A 221 16.96 -22.87 -7.26
C SER A 221 16.41 -24.04 -8.08
N SER A 222 17.23 -24.63 -8.97
CA SER A 222 16.87 -25.83 -9.75
C SER A 222 16.66 -27.09 -8.89
N GLN A 223 17.33 -27.15 -7.74
CA GLN A 223 17.21 -28.24 -6.77
C GLN A 223 16.08 -27.98 -5.75
N GLY A 224 15.28 -26.92 -5.89
CA GLY A 224 14.18 -26.61 -4.96
C GLY A 224 14.64 -25.95 -3.65
N PHE A 225 15.87 -25.46 -3.59
CA PHE A 225 16.33 -24.56 -2.53
C PHE A 225 15.98 -23.12 -2.87
N ARG A 226 15.88 -22.29 -1.85
CA ARG A 226 15.55 -20.88 -1.97
C ARG A 226 16.39 -20.07 -1.01
N MET A 227 16.94 -18.97 -1.50
CA MET A 227 17.75 -18.07 -0.72
C MET A 227 16.87 -17.44 0.35
N LEU A 228 17.34 -17.47 1.59
CA LEU A 228 16.79 -16.67 2.67
C LEU A 228 17.45 -15.31 2.60
N MET A 229 18.75 -15.24 2.87
CA MET A 229 19.53 -14.01 2.89
C MET A 229 20.78 -14.10 2.03
N VAL A 230 21.28 -12.94 1.64
CA VAL A 230 22.61 -12.76 1.03
C VAL A 230 23.17 -11.44 1.54
N ASP A 231 24.39 -11.53 2.05
CA ASP A 231 25.19 -10.36 2.37
C ASP A 231 26.42 -10.33 1.45
N SER A 232 27.07 -9.18 1.36
CA SER A 232 28.30 -9.05 0.62
C SER A 232 29.23 -8.00 1.19
N VAL A 233 30.52 -8.30 1.09
CA VAL A 233 31.58 -7.44 1.57
C VAL A 233 32.55 -7.13 0.44
N ARG A 234 32.97 -5.87 0.35
CA ARG A 234 33.98 -5.45 -0.61
C ARG A 234 35.38 -5.78 -0.07
N GLY A 235 35.96 -6.86 -0.57
CA GLY A 235 37.35 -7.22 -0.29
C GLY A 235 38.35 -6.30 -1.01
N ALA A 236 39.65 -6.54 -0.78
CA ALA A 236 40.72 -5.76 -1.39
C ALA A 236 40.81 -5.91 -2.93
N ALA A 237 40.33 -7.03 -3.48
CA ALA A 237 40.41 -7.36 -4.90
C ALA A 237 39.04 -7.33 -5.61
N ASP A 238 37.99 -7.85 -4.97
CA ASP A 238 36.67 -8.06 -5.54
C ASP A 238 35.55 -8.06 -4.48
N GLN A 239 34.30 -7.94 -4.94
CA GLN A 239 33.11 -8.14 -4.10
C GLN A 239 32.96 -9.62 -3.77
N ARG A 240 32.77 -9.93 -2.49
CA ARG A 240 32.55 -11.31 -1.99
C ARG A 240 31.14 -11.42 -1.45
N TYR A 241 30.49 -12.54 -1.75
CA TYR A 241 29.11 -12.81 -1.36
C TYR A 241 29.04 -14.01 -0.44
N LEU A 242 28.10 -13.94 0.49
CA LEU A 242 27.73 -15.00 1.41
C LEU A 242 26.22 -15.20 1.32
N GLY A 243 25.72 -16.40 1.58
CA GLY A 243 24.29 -16.63 1.46
C GLY A 243 23.83 -17.90 2.11
N ILE A 244 22.56 -17.88 2.52
CA ILE A 244 21.87 -19.01 3.13
C ILE A 244 20.73 -19.43 2.22
N TRP A 245 20.65 -20.73 1.91
CA TRP A 245 19.55 -21.32 1.17
C TRP A 245 18.88 -22.43 1.96
N TYR A 246 17.55 -22.51 1.88
CA TYR A 246 16.74 -23.56 2.49
C TYR A 246 15.92 -24.31 1.45
N LYS A 247 15.75 -25.61 1.66
CA LYS A 247 14.84 -26.41 0.85
C LYS A 247 13.41 -25.94 1.08
N ASN A 248 12.74 -25.50 0.02
CA ASN A 248 11.34 -25.12 0.11
C ASN A 248 10.45 -26.36 0.14
N LEU A 249 9.89 -26.68 1.31
CA LEU A 249 9.05 -27.87 1.51
C LEU A 249 7.55 -27.56 1.49
N ASN A 250 7.12 -26.29 1.56
CA ASN A 250 5.70 -25.93 1.68
C ASN A 250 5.01 -25.65 0.34
N GLY A 251 5.75 -25.70 -0.77
CA GLY A 251 5.21 -25.48 -2.13
C GLY A 251 4.77 -24.04 -2.42
N ASN A 252 4.93 -23.10 -1.48
CA ASN A 252 4.64 -21.69 -1.75
C ASN A 252 5.61 -21.14 -2.79
N GLY A 253 5.10 -20.25 -3.64
CA GLY A 253 5.92 -19.48 -4.56
C GLY A 253 7.00 -18.73 -3.80
N TRP A 254 8.18 -18.58 -4.42
CA TRP A 254 9.33 -17.93 -3.83
C TRP A 254 10.04 -17.11 -4.89
N LEU A 255 10.36 -15.87 -4.57
CA LEU A 255 11.05 -14.92 -5.43
C LEU A 255 12.29 -14.43 -4.69
N GLU A 256 13.39 -14.32 -5.41
CA GLU A 256 14.69 -13.96 -4.90
C GLU A 256 15.37 -13.08 -5.96
N GLN A 257 15.79 -11.87 -5.56
CA GLN A 257 16.43 -10.91 -6.44
C GLN A 257 17.62 -10.24 -5.77
N ARG A 258 18.60 -9.82 -6.56
CA ARG A 258 19.87 -9.23 -6.11
C ARG A 258 20.36 -8.18 -7.11
N ASP A 259 21.38 -7.43 -6.72
CA ASP A 259 22.02 -6.37 -7.50
C ASP A 259 21.05 -5.27 -7.97
N MET A 260 19.93 -5.12 -7.24
CA MET A 260 18.91 -4.11 -7.49
C MET A 260 19.43 -2.72 -7.10
N SER A 261 19.16 -1.71 -7.93
CA SER A 261 19.23 -0.31 -7.47
C SER A 261 18.12 -0.02 -6.44
N ASP A 262 18.15 1.16 -5.83
CA ASP A 262 17.07 1.57 -4.91
C ASP A 262 15.69 1.59 -5.62
N ASN A 263 15.66 2.10 -6.86
CA ASN A 263 14.46 2.10 -7.68
C ASN A 263 14.01 0.68 -8.03
N ASP A 264 14.93 -0.19 -8.48
CA ASP A 264 14.60 -1.58 -8.80
C ASP A 264 13.99 -2.29 -7.60
N TYR A 265 14.60 -2.12 -6.41
CA TYR A 265 14.08 -2.72 -5.18
C TYR A 265 12.68 -2.20 -4.85
N ALA A 266 12.46 -0.88 -4.91
CA ALA A 266 11.15 -0.29 -4.65
C ALA A 266 10.08 -0.84 -5.60
N ASN A 267 10.40 -0.93 -6.89
CA ASN A 267 9.51 -1.48 -7.91
C ASN A 267 9.14 -2.93 -7.62
N GLN A 268 10.15 -3.76 -7.32
CA GLN A 268 9.95 -5.18 -7.09
C GLN A 268 9.21 -5.42 -5.78
N TRP A 269 9.49 -4.63 -4.75
CA TRP A 269 8.72 -4.64 -3.50
C TRP A 269 7.24 -4.39 -3.80
N HIS A 270 6.91 -3.28 -4.45
CA HIS A 270 5.52 -2.93 -4.74
C HIS A 270 4.83 -3.97 -5.63
N ARG A 271 5.50 -4.39 -6.70
CA ARG A 271 4.99 -5.39 -7.65
C ARG A 271 4.72 -6.73 -6.96
N HIS A 272 5.65 -7.21 -6.15
CA HIS A 272 5.51 -8.51 -5.49
C HIS A 272 4.43 -8.49 -4.41
N VAL A 273 4.31 -7.39 -3.64
CA VAL A 273 3.19 -7.20 -2.71
C VAL A 273 1.85 -7.25 -3.45
N ASP A 274 1.75 -6.53 -4.56
CA ASP A 274 0.55 -6.52 -5.40
C ASP A 274 0.26 -7.91 -6.00
N GLU A 275 1.29 -8.71 -6.33
CA GLU A 275 1.19 -10.10 -6.77
C GLU A 275 0.89 -11.10 -5.63
N GLY A 276 0.73 -10.63 -4.40
CA GLY A 276 0.40 -11.46 -3.24
C GLY A 276 1.60 -12.18 -2.62
N TYR A 277 2.80 -11.66 -2.84
CA TYR A 277 4.00 -12.05 -2.11
C TYR A 277 4.21 -11.13 -0.91
N ARG A 278 5.02 -11.60 0.04
CA ARG A 278 5.49 -10.82 1.18
C ARG A 278 6.99 -10.91 1.30
N LEU A 279 7.60 -9.83 1.77
CA LEU A 279 9.02 -9.80 2.06
C LEU A 279 9.33 -10.71 3.26
N ILE A 280 10.44 -11.44 3.19
CA ILE A 280 10.96 -12.24 4.28
C ILE A 280 12.16 -11.54 4.91
N THR A 281 13.11 -11.15 4.07
CA THR A 281 14.32 -10.41 4.43
C THR A 281 14.79 -9.64 3.21
N TYR A 282 15.51 -8.56 3.43
CA TYR A 282 16.20 -7.83 2.39
C TYR A 282 17.49 -7.27 2.95
N GLU A 283 18.52 -7.19 2.14
CA GLU A 283 19.82 -6.69 2.57
C GLU A 283 20.26 -5.56 1.65
N ARG A 284 21.08 -4.65 2.18
CA ARG A 284 21.72 -3.60 1.41
C ARG A 284 23.24 -3.71 1.51
N TYR A 285 23.91 -3.70 0.36
CA TYR A 285 25.35 -3.84 0.31
C TYR A 285 26.02 -2.88 -0.68
N GLU A 286 27.26 -2.48 -0.39
CA GLU A 286 28.03 -1.58 -1.24
C GLU A 286 28.81 -2.36 -2.31
N THR A 287 28.71 -1.91 -3.57
CA THR A 287 29.53 -2.41 -4.69
C THR A 287 30.37 -1.28 -5.29
N ALA A 288 31.30 -1.61 -6.19
CA ALA A 288 32.03 -0.60 -6.96
C ALA A 288 31.11 0.30 -7.82
N GLY A 289 29.90 -0.18 -8.14
CA GLY A 289 28.87 0.57 -8.87
C GLY A 289 27.87 1.29 -7.96
N GLY A 290 28.15 1.39 -6.66
CA GLY A 290 27.26 1.98 -5.66
C GLY A 290 26.48 0.93 -4.85
N TRP A 291 25.57 1.43 -4.02
CA TRP A 291 24.71 0.60 -3.16
C TRP A 291 23.74 -0.24 -3.98
N LYS A 292 23.57 -1.49 -3.55
CA LYS A 292 22.69 -2.48 -4.15
C LYS A 292 21.82 -3.12 -3.08
N TYR A 293 20.67 -3.62 -3.50
CA TYR A 293 19.74 -4.37 -2.67
C TYR A 293 19.63 -5.81 -3.15
N THR A 294 19.33 -6.68 -2.21
CA THR A 294 18.77 -8.00 -2.43
C THR A 294 17.50 -8.15 -1.62
N ALA A 295 16.59 -9.00 -2.06
CA ALA A 295 15.45 -9.36 -1.26
C ALA A 295 14.93 -10.74 -1.61
N THR A 296 14.26 -11.28 -0.60
CA THR A 296 13.61 -12.57 -0.64
C THR A 296 12.14 -12.40 -0.31
N TRP A 297 11.28 -12.90 -1.18
CA TRP A 297 9.84 -12.93 -0.98
C TRP A 297 9.28 -14.34 -1.07
N ARG A 298 8.21 -14.58 -0.33
CA ARG A 298 7.40 -15.80 -0.49
C ARG A 298 5.95 -15.44 -0.77
N ARG A 299 5.25 -16.35 -1.43
CA ARG A 299 3.80 -16.25 -1.62
C ARG A 299 3.11 -16.22 -0.26
N ASN A 300 2.21 -15.26 -0.07
CA ASN A 300 1.57 -15.01 1.20
C ASN A 300 0.16 -15.63 1.24
N GLY A 301 0.01 -16.77 1.93
CA GLY A 301 -1.08 -17.73 1.75
C GLY A 301 -2.52 -17.33 2.14
N ASN A 302 -2.74 -16.23 2.88
CA ASN A 302 -4.10 -15.79 3.29
C ASN A 302 -4.55 -14.52 2.58
N ARG A 303 -3.89 -14.07 1.51
CA ARG A 303 -4.71 -13.47 0.46
C ARG A 303 -5.40 -14.70 -0.11
N PRO A 304 -6.71 -14.93 0.11
CA PRO A 304 -7.37 -15.99 -0.62
C PRO A 304 -6.95 -15.79 -2.07
N LEU A 305 -6.70 -16.89 -2.79
CA LEU A 305 -6.94 -16.83 -4.22
C LEU A 305 -8.41 -16.45 -4.31
N TRP A 306 -8.68 -15.15 -4.29
CA TRP A 306 -9.96 -14.63 -4.71
C TRP A 306 -10.12 -15.27 -6.07
N SER A 307 -11.12 -16.13 -6.19
CA SER A 307 -11.16 -17.15 -7.23
C SER A 307 -11.10 -16.55 -8.63
N LEU A 308 -11.43 -15.26 -8.74
CA LEU A 308 -11.45 -14.46 -9.95
C LEU A 308 -10.14 -13.70 -10.22
N ARG A 309 -9.12 -13.84 -9.38
CA ARG A 309 -7.87 -13.08 -9.50
C ARG A 309 -7.22 -13.28 -10.88
N ASP A 310 -7.13 -14.52 -11.34
CA ASP A 310 -6.43 -14.83 -12.58
C ASP A 310 -7.23 -14.31 -13.80
N GLU A 311 -8.56 -14.34 -13.73
CA GLU A 311 -9.47 -13.75 -14.71
C GLU A 311 -9.36 -12.22 -14.74
N VAL A 312 -9.31 -11.57 -13.58
CA VAL A 312 -9.09 -10.13 -13.47
C VAL A 312 -7.69 -9.74 -13.97
N ASP A 313 -6.65 -10.48 -13.58
CA ASP A 313 -5.28 -10.26 -14.05
C ASP A 313 -5.21 -10.41 -15.58
N THR A 314 -5.87 -11.42 -16.15
CA THR A 314 -5.97 -11.64 -17.60
C THR A 314 -6.69 -10.49 -18.29
N ARG A 315 -7.79 -10.01 -17.73
CA ARG A 315 -8.57 -8.92 -18.30
C ARG A 315 -7.80 -7.60 -18.32
N ILE A 316 -7.10 -7.28 -17.23
CA ILE A 316 -6.28 -6.07 -17.15
C ILE A 316 -5.07 -6.20 -18.09
N GLN A 317 -4.36 -7.33 -18.08
CA GLN A 317 -3.22 -7.55 -18.98
C GLN A 317 -3.61 -7.44 -20.45
N LYS A 318 -4.82 -7.89 -20.82
CA LYS A 318 -5.37 -7.69 -22.17
C LYS A 318 -5.48 -6.20 -22.51
N GLU A 319 -6.02 -5.38 -21.62
CA GLU A 319 -6.11 -3.92 -21.82
C GLU A 319 -4.72 -3.29 -21.97
N MET A 320 -3.80 -3.66 -21.08
CA MET A 320 -2.42 -3.17 -21.11
C MET A 320 -1.76 -3.48 -22.45
N ASN A 321 -1.95 -4.69 -22.99
CA ASN A 321 -1.35 -5.13 -24.26
C ASN A 321 -2.03 -4.56 -25.49
N ASP A 322 -3.36 -4.42 -25.49
CA ASP A 322 -4.10 -3.95 -26.66
C ASP A 322 -3.85 -2.46 -26.95
N PHE A 323 -3.54 -1.68 -25.92
CA PHE A 323 -3.40 -0.21 -26.01
C PHE A 323 -2.05 0.33 -25.54
N ASP A 324 -1.11 -0.56 -25.19
CA ASP A 324 0.20 -0.23 -24.63
C ASP A 324 0.09 0.79 -23.48
N VAL A 325 -0.89 0.59 -22.59
CA VAL A 325 -1.19 1.55 -21.51
C VAL A 325 0.05 1.71 -20.62
N PRO A 326 0.58 2.93 -20.41
CA PRO A 326 1.75 3.15 -19.57
C PRO A 326 1.56 2.60 -18.16
N GLY A 327 0.44 2.92 -17.50
CA GLY A 327 0.11 2.34 -16.21
C GLY A 327 -1.39 2.37 -15.85
N MET A 328 -1.82 1.35 -15.10
CA MET A 328 -3.18 1.19 -14.60
C MET A 328 -3.18 0.55 -13.21
N SER A 329 -4.01 1.05 -12.30
CA SER A 329 -4.27 0.44 -11.00
C SER A 329 -5.73 0.10 -10.80
N VAL A 330 -5.98 -1.03 -10.14
CA VAL A 330 -7.31 -1.57 -9.88
C VAL A 330 -7.41 -1.99 -8.42
N ALA A 331 -8.55 -1.68 -7.80
CA ALA A 331 -8.92 -2.20 -6.49
C ALA A 331 -10.37 -2.68 -6.48
N VAL A 332 -10.60 -3.78 -5.76
CA VAL A 332 -11.91 -4.37 -5.51
C VAL A 332 -12.03 -4.59 -4.00
N ILE A 333 -13.08 -4.02 -3.42
CA ILE A 333 -13.52 -4.30 -2.07
C ILE A 333 -14.81 -5.12 -2.15
N HIS A 334 -14.91 -6.17 -1.35
CA HIS A 334 -16.13 -6.97 -1.21
C HIS A 334 -16.38 -7.20 0.28
N ASN A 335 -17.52 -6.71 0.78
CA ASN A 335 -17.93 -6.74 2.19
C ASN A 335 -16.85 -6.16 3.14
N GLY A 336 -16.41 -4.93 2.87
CA GLY A 336 -15.43 -4.21 3.71
C GLY A 336 -13.99 -4.74 3.65
N GLN A 337 -13.68 -5.67 2.74
CA GLN A 337 -12.35 -6.27 2.60
C GLN A 337 -11.78 -6.10 1.19
N PHE A 338 -10.52 -5.66 1.08
CA PHE A 338 -9.79 -5.65 -0.19
C PHE A 338 -9.54 -7.08 -0.68
N VAL A 339 -10.32 -7.54 -1.67
CA VAL A 339 -10.13 -8.83 -2.33
C VAL A 339 -9.17 -8.74 -3.52
N TYR A 340 -9.07 -7.57 -4.15
CA TYR A 340 -8.08 -7.25 -5.18
C TYR A 340 -7.57 -5.82 -4.99
N LYS A 341 -6.26 -5.61 -5.17
CA LYS A 341 -5.60 -4.30 -5.06
C LYS A 341 -4.22 -4.41 -5.69
N ARG A 342 -4.01 -3.78 -6.85
CA ARG A 342 -2.80 -3.94 -7.66
C ARG A 342 -2.61 -2.81 -8.68
N GLY A 343 -1.35 -2.45 -8.95
CA GLY A 343 -0.96 -1.67 -10.12
C GLY A 343 -0.24 -2.50 -11.21
N TRP A 344 -0.26 -1.95 -12.41
CA TRP A 344 0.26 -2.53 -13.65
C TRP A 344 1.00 -1.45 -14.44
N GLY A 345 2.14 -1.80 -15.04
CA GLY A 345 2.95 -0.89 -15.83
C GLY A 345 3.70 0.13 -14.97
N HIS A 346 3.91 1.33 -15.50
CA HIS A 346 4.74 2.37 -14.91
C HIS A 346 3.95 3.62 -14.54
N ALA A 347 4.21 4.15 -13.35
CA ALA A 347 3.83 5.49 -12.96
C ALA A 347 4.70 6.53 -13.65
N ASP A 348 5.97 6.20 -13.91
CA ASP A 348 6.92 6.99 -14.69
C ASP A 348 7.73 6.07 -15.60
N VAL A 349 7.49 6.14 -16.91
CA VAL A 349 8.14 5.29 -17.93
C VAL A 349 9.60 5.67 -18.10
N ALA A 350 9.94 6.96 -18.02
CA ALA A 350 11.30 7.44 -18.25
C ALA A 350 12.25 7.03 -17.11
N ASN A 351 11.72 6.98 -15.88
CA ASN A 351 12.47 6.61 -14.68
C ASN A 351 12.25 5.17 -14.23
N ASP A 352 11.53 4.36 -15.03
CA ASP A 352 11.18 2.98 -14.72
C ASP A 352 10.53 2.84 -13.33
N ILE A 353 9.54 3.66 -12.99
CA ILE A 353 8.85 3.57 -11.70
C ILE A 353 7.58 2.76 -11.86
N TRP A 354 7.48 1.62 -11.17
CA TRP A 354 6.34 0.72 -11.22
C TRP A 354 5.09 1.38 -10.61
N LEU A 355 3.97 1.31 -11.33
CA LEU A 355 2.70 1.79 -10.82
C LEU A 355 2.14 0.79 -9.79
N HIS A 356 1.86 1.27 -8.59
CA HIS A 356 1.25 0.47 -7.52
C HIS A 356 -0.02 1.13 -6.99
N SER A 357 -0.82 0.39 -6.22
CA SER A 357 -2.15 0.80 -5.75
C SER A 357 -2.22 2.06 -4.87
N GLY A 358 -1.06 2.57 -4.42
CA GLY A 358 -0.91 3.77 -3.61
C GLY A 358 -0.43 5.00 -4.39
N HIS A 359 -0.10 4.85 -5.68
CA HIS A 359 0.21 6.00 -6.52
C HIS A 359 -1.03 6.88 -6.70
N VAL A 360 -0.82 8.20 -6.68
CA VAL A 360 -1.89 9.20 -6.83
C VAL A 360 -2.08 9.53 -8.31
N LEU A 361 -3.31 9.40 -8.78
CA LEU A 361 -3.74 9.71 -10.13
C LEU A 361 -4.92 10.69 -10.08
N ARG A 362 -5.08 11.47 -11.17
CA ARG A 362 -6.23 12.37 -11.34
C ARG A 362 -7.52 11.57 -11.45
N LEU A 363 -8.57 12.03 -10.79
CA LEU A 363 -9.90 11.40 -10.81
C LEU A 363 -10.77 11.87 -11.98
N ALA A 364 -10.41 13.00 -12.61
CA ALA A 364 -11.24 13.63 -13.63
C ALA A 364 -12.70 13.73 -13.14
N SER A 365 -13.69 13.41 -13.97
CA SER A 365 -15.11 13.55 -13.59
C SER A 365 -15.60 12.61 -12.48
N VAL A 366 -14.79 11.64 -12.00
CA VAL A 366 -15.08 10.93 -10.74
C VAL A 366 -15.09 11.90 -9.55
N SER A 367 -14.39 13.04 -9.66
CA SER A 367 -14.48 14.14 -8.69
C SER A 367 -15.92 14.57 -8.38
N LYS A 368 -16.85 14.45 -9.35
CA LYS A 368 -18.26 14.82 -9.18
C LYS A 368 -19.00 13.89 -8.22
N ALA A 369 -18.71 12.58 -8.29
CA ALA A 369 -19.26 11.59 -7.38
C ALA A 369 -18.78 11.85 -5.94
N VAL A 370 -17.49 12.18 -5.78
CA VAL A 370 -16.92 12.60 -4.50
C VAL A 370 -17.56 13.89 -3.99
N ALA A 371 -17.73 14.90 -4.86
CA ALA A 371 -18.38 16.16 -4.51
C ALA A 371 -19.86 15.99 -4.14
N GLY A 372 -20.56 15.01 -4.73
CA GLY A 372 -21.94 14.67 -4.35
C GLY A 372 -22.03 14.12 -2.93
N VAL A 373 -21.16 13.17 -2.58
CA VAL A 373 -21.05 12.67 -1.20
C VAL A 373 -20.67 13.80 -0.24
N PHE A 374 -19.72 14.66 -0.65
CA PHE A 374 -19.33 15.82 0.15
C PHE A 374 -20.48 16.80 0.37
N THR A 375 -21.35 16.98 -0.63
CA THR A 375 -22.56 17.80 -0.49
C THR A 375 -23.51 17.25 0.55
N MET A 376 -23.75 15.93 0.54
CA MET A 376 -24.58 15.28 1.56
C MET A 376 -23.94 15.39 2.96
N LEU A 377 -22.61 15.27 3.06
CA LEU A 377 -21.91 15.49 4.33
C LEU A 377 -22.09 16.92 4.84
N MET A 378 -21.94 17.92 3.97
CA MET A 378 -22.16 19.33 4.33
C MET A 378 -23.61 19.63 4.71
N ASP A 379 -24.59 18.95 4.07
CA ASP A 379 -26.01 19.00 4.43
C ASP A 379 -26.26 18.42 5.83
N GLU A 380 -25.74 17.22 6.12
CA GLU A 380 -25.87 16.58 7.43
C GLU A 380 -25.19 17.38 8.56
N GLN A 381 -24.10 18.08 8.25
CA GLN A 381 -23.41 18.97 9.18
C GLN A 381 -24.09 20.34 9.32
N ASN A 382 -25.16 20.63 8.57
CA ASN A 382 -25.85 21.93 8.50
C ASN A 382 -24.93 23.08 8.05
N VAL A 383 -23.91 22.78 7.24
CA VAL A 383 -23.09 23.79 6.57
C VAL A 383 -23.87 24.44 5.44
N VAL A 384 -24.68 23.65 4.74
CA VAL A 384 -25.70 24.09 3.78
C VAL A 384 -26.99 23.29 4.00
N ASP A 385 -28.10 23.76 3.47
CA ASP A 385 -29.25 22.91 3.14
C ASP A 385 -29.20 22.64 1.62
N LYS A 386 -29.20 21.37 1.22
CA LYS A 386 -29.12 21.01 -0.20
C LYS A 386 -30.31 21.55 -1.03
N THR A 387 -31.43 21.88 -0.39
CA THR A 387 -32.66 22.38 -1.02
C THR A 387 -32.71 23.90 -1.14
N ASP A 388 -31.81 24.62 -0.47
CA ASP A 388 -31.70 26.07 -0.59
C ASP A 388 -31.11 26.49 -1.95
N ASP A 389 -31.45 27.70 -2.38
CA ASP A 389 -30.85 28.33 -3.54
C ASP A 389 -29.37 28.57 -3.29
N VAL A 390 -28.51 28.21 -4.25
CA VAL A 390 -27.05 28.39 -4.08
C VAL A 390 -26.66 29.86 -3.88
N ALA A 391 -27.48 30.78 -4.37
CA ALA A 391 -27.30 32.22 -4.25
C ALA A 391 -27.37 32.71 -2.78
N ASP A 392 -28.06 31.98 -1.90
CA ASP A 392 -28.16 32.31 -0.48
C ASP A 392 -26.80 32.21 0.23
N TYR A 393 -25.89 31.39 -0.30
CA TYR A 393 -24.56 31.15 0.25
C TYR A 393 -23.45 31.97 -0.42
N ILE A 394 -23.66 32.47 -1.64
CA ILE A 394 -22.61 33.11 -2.45
C ILE A 394 -22.95 34.59 -2.69
N PRO A 395 -22.43 35.52 -1.86
CA PRO A 395 -22.65 36.94 -2.05
C PRO A 395 -22.17 37.42 -3.42
N GLY A 396 -23.06 38.12 -4.14
CA GLY A 396 -22.76 38.70 -5.46
C GLY A 396 -22.99 37.76 -6.64
N LEU A 397 -23.50 36.55 -6.42
CA LEU A 397 -23.90 35.66 -7.51
C LEU A 397 -25.03 36.30 -8.35
N PRO A 398 -24.93 36.31 -9.69
CA PRO A 398 -25.96 36.93 -10.55
C PRO A 398 -27.36 36.31 -10.36
N ALA A 399 -28.40 37.15 -10.38
CA ALA A 399 -29.78 36.77 -10.06
C ALA A 399 -30.41 35.69 -10.96
N GLN A 400 -29.78 35.35 -12.08
CA GLN A 400 -30.19 34.22 -12.93
C GLN A 400 -29.98 32.86 -12.24
N HIS A 401 -29.06 32.78 -11.27
CA HIS A 401 -28.72 31.57 -10.55
C HIS A 401 -29.72 31.25 -9.44
N THR A 402 -30.85 30.68 -9.85
CA THR A 402 -31.98 30.28 -8.98
C THR A 402 -32.01 28.77 -8.71
N GLN A 403 -30.91 28.09 -9.00
CA GLN A 403 -30.81 26.65 -8.80
C GLN A 403 -30.36 26.32 -7.38
N THR A 404 -30.94 25.25 -6.84
CA THR A 404 -30.57 24.75 -5.52
C THR A 404 -29.21 24.05 -5.54
N VAL A 405 -28.61 23.87 -4.36
CA VAL A 405 -27.35 23.11 -4.21
C VAL A 405 -27.49 21.70 -4.80
N GLU A 406 -28.60 20.99 -4.51
CA GLU A 406 -28.84 19.63 -5.03
C GLU A 406 -29.04 19.59 -6.55
N GLN A 407 -29.64 20.65 -7.14
CA GLN A 407 -29.82 20.73 -8.57
C GLN A 407 -28.46 20.86 -9.27
N LEU A 408 -27.50 21.59 -8.69
CA LEU A 408 -26.16 21.72 -9.26
C LEU A 408 -25.42 20.38 -9.29
N VAL A 409 -25.34 19.67 -8.16
CA VAL A 409 -24.63 18.39 -8.08
C VAL A 409 -25.35 17.23 -8.78
N SER A 410 -26.59 17.46 -9.21
CA SER A 410 -27.36 16.53 -10.05
C SER A 410 -27.36 16.90 -11.53
N ASN A 411 -26.49 17.83 -11.99
CA ASN A 411 -26.48 18.34 -13.36
C ASN A 411 -27.83 18.95 -13.81
N ARG A 412 -28.57 19.59 -12.91
CA ARG A 412 -29.84 20.27 -13.18
C ARG A 412 -29.77 21.79 -13.00
N GLY A 413 -28.57 22.33 -12.82
CA GLY A 413 -28.34 23.77 -12.63
C GLY A 413 -28.27 24.59 -13.91
N CYS A 414 -28.18 23.97 -15.10
CA CYS A 414 -28.11 24.65 -16.39
C CYS A 414 -26.98 25.69 -16.56
N VAL A 415 -25.96 25.65 -15.71
CA VAL A 415 -24.71 26.40 -15.89
C VAL A 415 -24.00 25.85 -17.12
N ARG A 416 -23.57 26.72 -18.04
CA ARG A 416 -22.90 26.28 -19.27
C ARG A 416 -21.71 25.37 -19.00
N HIS A 417 -21.37 24.54 -19.97
CA HIS A 417 -20.10 23.81 -19.97
C HIS A 417 -18.98 24.63 -20.62
N TYR A 418 -17.74 24.16 -20.57
CA TYR A 418 -16.70 24.66 -21.49
C TYR A 418 -16.98 24.15 -22.92
N ASN A 419 -16.41 24.81 -23.92
CA ASN A 419 -16.77 24.58 -25.32
C ASN A 419 -16.21 23.25 -25.85
N GLY A 420 -17.02 22.18 -25.77
CA GLY A 420 -16.62 20.83 -26.19
C GLY A 420 -15.46 20.31 -25.34
N SER A 421 -14.45 19.70 -25.97
CA SER A 421 -13.23 19.25 -25.28
C SER A 421 -12.21 20.37 -25.06
N ALA A 422 -12.42 21.55 -25.65
CA ALA A 422 -11.48 22.66 -25.58
C ALA A 422 -11.76 23.51 -24.33
N VAL A 423 -10.89 23.37 -23.34
CA VAL A 423 -10.80 24.29 -22.20
C VAL A 423 -10.17 25.60 -22.68
N ASP A 424 -10.62 26.73 -22.16
CA ASP A 424 -9.95 28.02 -22.38
C ASP A 424 -8.46 27.88 -21.99
N ALA A 425 -7.55 28.25 -22.89
CA ALA A 425 -6.12 28.10 -22.66
C ALA A 425 -5.64 28.84 -21.39
N THR A 426 -6.31 29.93 -21.03
CA THR A 426 -6.05 30.71 -19.81
C THR A 426 -6.45 29.91 -18.57
N LEU A 427 -7.61 29.26 -18.58
CA LEU A 427 -8.05 28.37 -17.49
C LEU A 427 -7.09 27.20 -17.31
N ALA A 428 -6.68 26.57 -18.41
CA ALA A 428 -5.80 25.41 -18.41
C ALA A 428 -4.32 25.70 -18.09
N SER A 429 -3.94 26.97 -17.93
CA SER A 429 -2.55 27.38 -17.62
C SER A 429 -2.43 28.31 -16.41
N THR A 430 -3.53 28.65 -15.75
CA THR A 430 -3.54 29.50 -14.56
C THR A 430 -3.86 28.65 -13.34
N GLU A 431 -2.98 28.68 -12.36
CA GLU A 431 -3.23 28.08 -11.05
C GLU A 431 -4.16 28.98 -10.22
N TYR A 432 -5.15 28.38 -9.55
CA TYR A 432 -6.11 29.08 -8.71
C TYR A 432 -6.05 28.57 -7.26
N ASN A 433 -5.65 29.45 -6.34
CA ASN A 433 -5.57 29.16 -4.90
C ASN A 433 -6.92 29.28 -4.17
N ASN A 434 -8.02 29.47 -4.89
CA ASN A 434 -9.39 29.54 -4.34
C ASN A 434 -10.42 29.20 -5.42
N LEU A 435 -11.64 28.84 -5.00
CA LEU A 435 -12.74 28.55 -5.94
C LEU A 435 -13.44 29.79 -6.50
N ALA A 436 -13.38 30.93 -5.81
CA ALA A 436 -14.11 32.13 -6.19
C ALA A 436 -13.63 32.72 -7.53
N THR A 437 -12.32 32.88 -7.71
CA THR A 437 -11.72 33.45 -8.91
C THR A 437 -12.07 32.68 -10.19
N PRO A 438 -11.85 31.36 -10.30
CA PRO A 438 -12.19 30.63 -11.52
C PRO A 438 -13.69 30.53 -11.75
N THR A 439 -14.51 30.52 -10.68
CA THR A 439 -15.97 30.48 -10.78
C THR A 439 -16.56 31.78 -11.33
N ALA A 440 -15.97 32.92 -10.97
CA ALA A 440 -16.41 34.23 -11.43
C ALA A 440 -16.25 34.44 -12.95
N LEU A 441 -15.44 33.61 -13.62
CA LEU A 441 -15.24 33.68 -15.07
C LEU A 441 -16.46 33.24 -15.89
N PHE A 442 -17.43 32.54 -15.27
CA PHE A 442 -18.59 32.01 -16.00
C PHE A 442 -19.95 32.25 -15.34
N TRP A 443 -20.00 32.79 -14.11
CA TRP A 443 -21.29 33.03 -13.43
C TRP A 443 -22.17 34.14 -14.05
N ASN A 444 -21.63 34.97 -14.96
CA ASN A 444 -22.40 35.98 -15.70
C ASN A 444 -22.90 35.47 -17.06
N ASP A 445 -22.49 34.26 -17.44
CA ASP A 445 -22.90 33.69 -18.73
C ASP A 445 -24.34 33.18 -18.64
N PRO A 446 -25.12 33.30 -19.73
CA PRO A 446 -26.50 32.83 -19.72
C PRO A 446 -26.61 31.35 -19.35
N LEU A 447 -27.64 31.00 -18.58
CA LEU A 447 -28.02 29.60 -18.40
C LEU A 447 -28.41 28.99 -19.76
N VAL A 448 -27.97 27.77 -20.02
CA VAL A 448 -28.17 27.11 -21.33
C VAL A 448 -29.50 26.37 -21.45
N CYS A 449 -30.22 26.25 -20.34
CA CYS A 449 -31.54 25.64 -20.22
C CYS A 449 -32.30 26.20 -19.01
N ALA A 450 -33.56 25.81 -18.85
CA ALA A 450 -34.33 26.10 -17.66
C ALA A 450 -33.84 25.28 -16.46
N VAL A 451 -33.58 25.93 -15.33
CA VAL A 451 -33.21 25.29 -14.05
C VAL A 451 -34.14 24.10 -13.75
N GLY A 452 -33.55 23.01 -13.28
CA GLY A 452 -34.24 21.72 -13.11
C GLY A 452 -34.10 20.78 -14.31
N THR A 453 -33.77 21.31 -15.50
CA THR A 453 -33.50 20.49 -16.70
C THR A 453 -32.11 19.88 -16.62
N SER A 454 -31.99 18.58 -16.94
CA SER A 454 -30.70 17.90 -16.95
C SER A 454 -29.78 18.45 -18.07
N PHE A 455 -28.61 18.94 -17.67
CA PHE A 455 -27.52 19.41 -18.52
C PHE A 455 -26.18 19.21 -17.81
N TYR A 456 -25.31 18.39 -18.39
CA TYR A 456 -23.99 18.09 -17.81
C TYR A 456 -23.09 19.32 -17.76
N SER A 457 -22.59 19.67 -16.58
CA SER A 457 -21.68 20.82 -16.45
C SER A 457 -20.63 20.64 -15.37
N THR A 458 -19.35 20.55 -15.77
CA THR A 458 -18.22 20.68 -14.85
C THR A 458 -18.23 22.02 -14.11
N PHE A 459 -18.54 23.14 -14.78
CA PHE A 459 -18.63 24.44 -14.13
C PHE A 459 -19.77 24.52 -13.11
N GLY A 460 -20.86 23.79 -13.34
CA GLY A 460 -21.96 23.68 -12.38
C GLY A 460 -21.52 23.14 -11.01
N TYR A 461 -20.51 22.27 -10.95
CA TYR A 461 -20.00 21.72 -9.67
C TYR A 461 -19.12 22.69 -8.89
N ASN A 462 -18.67 23.81 -9.48
CA ASN A 462 -17.90 24.80 -8.73
C ASN A 462 -18.78 25.60 -7.77
N LEU A 463 -20.02 25.90 -8.16
CA LEU A 463 -20.96 26.68 -7.34
C LEU A 463 -21.27 26.03 -5.99
N PRO A 464 -21.66 24.74 -5.87
CA PRO A 464 -21.91 24.13 -4.56
C PRO A 464 -20.65 24.14 -3.68
N CYS A 465 -19.47 23.88 -4.26
CA CYS A 465 -18.23 23.91 -3.48
C CYS A 465 -17.81 25.32 -3.04
N LEU A 466 -18.08 26.34 -3.87
CA LEU A 466 -17.92 27.73 -3.46
C LEU A 466 -18.91 28.09 -2.34
N ALA A 467 -20.14 27.58 -2.38
CA ALA A 467 -21.10 27.76 -1.29
C ALA A 467 -20.57 27.18 0.03
N PHE A 468 -19.95 26.00 0.02
CA PHE A 468 -19.33 25.41 1.23
C PHE A 468 -18.19 26.29 1.78
N GLU A 469 -17.31 26.78 0.90
CA GLU A 469 -16.25 27.72 1.29
C GLU A 469 -16.82 29.01 1.90
N LYS A 470 -17.90 29.57 1.33
CA LYS A 470 -18.51 30.80 1.84
C LYS A 470 -19.29 30.60 3.13
N ALA A 471 -19.99 29.47 3.28
CA ALA A 471 -20.72 29.14 4.50
C ALA A 471 -19.78 28.92 5.69
N THR A 472 -18.61 28.31 5.46
CA THR A 472 -17.63 27.99 6.52
C THR A 472 -16.60 29.09 6.74
N GLY A 473 -16.30 29.90 5.72
CA GLY A 473 -15.16 30.82 5.70
C GLY A 473 -13.80 30.14 5.56
N VAL A 474 -13.75 28.83 5.31
CA VAL A 474 -12.52 28.03 5.18
C VAL A 474 -12.25 27.76 3.68
N PRO A 475 -11.03 28.02 3.17
CA PRO A 475 -10.68 27.71 1.78
C PRO A 475 -11.01 26.25 1.43
N PHE A 476 -11.62 26.01 0.27
CA PHE A 476 -12.17 24.69 -0.06
C PHE A 476 -11.15 23.55 0.05
N GLN A 477 -9.89 23.78 -0.36
CA GLN A 477 -8.82 22.79 -0.27
C GLN A 477 -8.62 22.30 1.18
N GLN A 478 -8.59 23.23 2.13
CA GLN A 478 -8.46 22.91 3.55
C GLN A 478 -9.74 22.30 4.10
N LEU A 479 -10.91 22.83 3.71
CA LEU A 479 -12.21 22.32 4.13
C LEU A 479 -12.36 20.84 3.74
N PHE A 480 -12.03 20.49 2.49
CA PHE A 480 -12.11 19.12 2.00
C PHE A 480 -11.18 18.18 2.77
N VAL A 481 -9.93 18.60 3.05
CA VAL A 481 -8.99 17.80 3.82
C VAL A 481 -9.46 17.59 5.27
N ASN A 482 -10.04 18.62 5.88
CA ASN A 482 -10.51 18.59 7.26
C ASN A 482 -11.74 17.72 7.45
N GLU A 483 -12.68 17.76 6.49
CA GLU A 483 -14.00 17.15 6.63
C GLU A 483 -14.13 15.80 5.89
N MET A 484 -13.39 15.59 4.79
CA MET A 484 -13.45 14.35 3.99
C MET A 484 -12.18 13.51 4.11
N THR A 485 -11.01 14.06 3.81
CA THR A 485 -9.77 13.27 3.72
C THR A 485 -9.35 12.71 5.09
N THR A 486 -9.17 13.60 6.08
CA THR A 486 -8.58 13.25 7.38
C THR A 486 -9.48 12.37 8.26
N PRO A 487 -10.78 12.70 8.47
CA PRO A 487 -11.63 11.95 9.40
C PRO A 487 -11.87 10.50 8.97
N PHE A 488 -11.86 10.25 7.66
CA PHE A 488 -12.18 8.95 7.08
C PHE A 488 -10.94 8.17 6.63
N GLY A 489 -9.73 8.68 6.92
CA GLY A 489 -8.47 7.98 6.61
C GLY A 489 -8.20 7.83 5.12
N LEU A 490 -8.67 8.77 4.29
CA LEU A 490 -8.55 8.74 2.83
C LEU A 490 -7.35 9.59 2.37
N GLY A 491 -6.16 9.33 2.93
CA GLY A 491 -5.02 10.26 2.94
C GLY A 491 -4.55 10.82 1.60
N THR A 492 -4.87 10.16 0.48
CA THR A 492 -4.54 10.63 -0.88
C THR A 492 -5.71 11.28 -1.62
N LEU A 493 -6.96 11.17 -1.15
CA LEU A 493 -8.13 11.76 -1.79
C LEU A 493 -8.22 13.25 -1.46
N ARG A 494 -7.98 14.13 -2.44
CA ARG A 494 -7.92 15.58 -2.23
C ARG A 494 -7.97 16.38 -3.53
N PRO A 495 -8.18 17.71 -3.48
CA PRO A 495 -7.83 18.60 -4.58
C PRO A 495 -6.38 18.42 -5.02
N GLU A 496 -6.13 18.40 -6.32
CA GLU A 496 -4.77 18.30 -6.84
C GLU A 496 -3.93 19.50 -6.40
N ASP A 497 -2.75 19.20 -5.85
CA ASP A 497 -1.72 20.15 -5.48
C ASP A 497 -0.38 19.63 -6.02
N ARG A 498 0.03 20.10 -7.20
CA ARG A 498 1.23 19.61 -7.89
C ARG A 498 2.53 20.00 -7.19
N ASP A 499 2.50 20.97 -6.27
CA ASP A 499 3.66 21.38 -5.47
C ASP A 499 3.91 20.44 -4.28
N ASP A 500 2.88 19.70 -3.83
CA ASP A 500 3.04 18.74 -2.75
C ASP A 500 3.86 17.51 -3.17
N THR A 501 5.07 17.37 -2.63
CA THR A 501 5.96 16.23 -2.90
C THR A 501 5.78 15.07 -1.92
N SER A 502 4.83 15.15 -0.97
CA SER A 502 4.61 14.10 0.04
C SER A 502 3.87 12.88 -0.48
N VAL A 503 3.40 12.90 -1.73
CA VAL A 503 2.68 11.77 -2.34
C VAL A 503 3.35 11.31 -3.63
N ASN A 504 3.26 10.02 -3.90
CA ASN A 504 3.80 9.43 -5.12
C ASN A 504 2.81 9.62 -6.28
N ARG A 505 2.91 10.73 -7.02
CA ARG A 505 2.08 10.94 -8.22
C ARG A 505 2.63 10.21 -9.43
N SER A 506 1.71 9.64 -10.20
CA SER A 506 2.04 9.19 -11.56
C SER A 506 2.30 10.38 -12.49
N LYS A 507 3.19 10.18 -13.45
CA LYS A 507 3.25 10.98 -14.68
C LYS A 507 1.96 10.82 -15.48
N LEU A 508 1.72 11.77 -16.37
CA LEU A 508 0.56 11.85 -17.23
C LEU A 508 0.96 11.46 -18.64
N TYR A 509 0.11 10.73 -19.36
CA TYR A 509 0.40 10.31 -20.73
C TYR A 509 -0.72 10.67 -21.71
N ASN A 510 -0.33 11.10 -22.91
CA ASN A 510 -1.22 11.37 -24.01
C ASN A 510 -1.77 10.06 -24.61
N THR A 511 -2.71 10.18 -25.55
CA THR A 511 -3.30 9.03 -26.25
C THR A 511 -2.30 8.24 -27.10
N ASP A 512 -1.13 8.78 -27.40
CA ASP A 512 -0.05 8.12 -28.13
C ASP A 512 1.04 7.55 -27.19
N ASN A 513 0.78 7.52 -25.88
CA ASN A 513 1.69 7.08 -24.82
C ASN A 513 2.93 7.98 -24.61
N SER A 514 3.00 9.16 -25.23
CA SER A 514 4.01 10.15 -24.89
C SER A 514 3.73 10.80 -23.52
N GLU A 515 4.77 11.13 -22.76
CA GLU A 515 4.63 11.89 -21.51
C GLU A 515 3.99 13.25 -21.83
N ALA A 516 2.93 13.58 -21.10
CA ALA A 516 2.20 14.83 -21.22
C ALA A 516 2.71 15.86 -20.21
N THR A 517 2.74 17.12 -20.63
CA THR A 517 2.87 18.25 -19.69
C THR A 517 1.54 18.42 -18.97
N PRO A 518 1.51 18.41 -17.62
CA PRO A 518 0.27 18.62 -16.87
C PRO A 518 -0.37 19.98 -17.19
N ASP A 519 -1.68 19.99 -17.44
CA ASP A 519 -2.52 21.18 -17.49
C ASP A 519 -3.02 21.58 -16.09
N GLU A 520 -3.41 22.84 -15.92
CA GLU A 520 -4.02 23.30 -14.67
C GLU A 520 -5.47 22.84 -14.54
N ILE A 521 -5.81 22.26 -13.39
CA ILE A 521 -7.17 21.75 -13.09
C ILE A 521 -7.79 22.34 -11.82
N SER A 522 -7.09 23.23 -11.13
CA SER A 522 -7.55 23.94 -9.92
C SER A 522 -8.82 24.79 -10.17
N TRP A 523 -9.10 25.17 -11.42
CA TRP A 523 -10.32 25.87 -11.80
C TRP A 523 -11.60 25.01 -11.77
N LYS A 524 -11.49 23.68 -11.65
CA LYS A 524 -12.61 22.74 -11.67
C LYS A 524 -12.58 21.74 -10.52
N THR A 525 -12.06 22.09 -9.34
CA THR A 525 -11.79 21.15 -8.24
C THR A 525 -12.88 20.10 -8.03
N CYS A 526 -14.13 20.50 -7.74
CA CYS A 526 -15.24 19.57 -7.54
C CYS A 526 -15.79 18.93 -8.82
N GLY A 527 -15.60 19.59 -9.96
CA GLY A 527 -16.02 19.08 -11.25
C GLY A 527 -15.03 18.11 -11.91
N GLY A 528 -13.76 18.11 -11.51
CA GLY A 528 -12.73 17.30 -12.15
C GLY A 528 -11.29 17.48 -11.66
N GLY A 529 -11.08 18.23 -10.57
CA GLY A 529 -9.76 18.59 -10.07
C GLY A 529 -9.32 17.83 -8.83
N LEU A 530 -9.98 16.73 -8.48
CA LEU A 530 -9.52 15.84 -7.40
C LEU A 530 -8.54 14.79 -7.93
N GLU A 531 -7.69 14.30 -7.02
CA GLU A 531 -6.78 13.19 -7.18
C GLU A 531 -6.96 12.18 -6.03
N ALA A 532 -6.62 10.92 -6.28
CA ALA A 532 -6.51 9.90 -5.24
C ALA A 532 -5.66 8.72 -5.72
N SER A 533 -5.23 7.88 -4.79
CA SER A 533 -4.85 6.51 -5.11
C SER A 533 -6.08 5.63 -5.34
N VAL A 534 -5.92 4.53 -6.08
CA VAL A 534 -7.04 3.59 -6.28
C VAL A 534 -7.48 2.92 -4.97
N ALA A 535 -6.53 2.76 -4.03
CA ALA A 535 -6.82 2.22 -2.71
C ALA A 535 -7.76 3.14 -1.91
N ASP A 536 -7.48 4.44 -1.88
CA ASP A 536 -8.35 5.40 -1.16
C ASP A 536 -9.65 5.65 -1.93
N LEU A 537 -9.65 5.61 -3.26
CA LEU A 537 -10.90 5.73 -4.03
C LEU A 537 -11.84 4.54 -3.78
N ALA A 538 -11.32 3.32 -3.73
CA ALA A 538 -12.13 2.15 -3.37
C ALA A 538 -12.59 2.23 -1.90
N SER A 539 -11.70 2.62 -0.98
CA SER A 539 -12.06 2.81 0.45
C SER A 539 -13.11 3.90 0.63
N PHE A 540 -13.06 4.97 -0.16
CA PHE A 540 -14.10 6.00 -0.20
C PHE A 540 -15.45 5.39 -0.56
N GLY A 541 -15.52 4.60 -1.63
CA GLY A 541 -16.77 3.92 -2.00
C GLY A 541 -17.29 2.97 -0.92
N ASP A 542 -16.42 2.19 -0.30
CA ASP A 542 -16.76 1.24 0.77
C ASP A 542 -17.35 1.98 1.99
N LYS A 543 -16.73 3.09 2.37
CA LYS A 543 -17.22 3.96 3.46
C LYS A 543 -18.52 4.67 3.14
N VAL A 544 -18.80 4.95 1.87
CA VAL A 544 -20.12 5.44 1.46
C VAL A 544 -21.15 4.33 1.62
N LEU A 545 -20.87 3.10 1.16
CA LEU A 545 -21.79 1.96 1.29
C LEU A 545 -22.10 1.60 2.74
N ASP A 546 -21.08 1.60 3.61
CA ASP A 546 -21.22 1.27 5.03
C ASP A 546 -21.93 2.37 5.84
N GLY A 547 -22.13 3.56 5.26
CA GLY A 547 -22.69 4.71 5.94
C GLY A 547 -21.74 5.36 6.95
N ASP A 548 -20.43 5.19 6.75
CA ASP A 548 -19.37 5.80 7.56
C ASP A 548 -19.27 7.31 7.32
N ILE A 549 -19.33 7.74 6.05
CA ILE A 549 -19.15 9.15 5.65
C ILE A 549 -20.45 9.94 5.79
N ILE A 550 -21.55 9.40 5.30
CA ILE A 550 -22.89 9.98 5.37
C ILE A 550 -23.87 8.91 5.83
N THR A 551 -25.00 9.31 6.41
CA THR A 551 -25.97 8.33 6.93
C THR A 551 -26.51 7.41 5.81
N PRO A 552 -26.90 6.15 6.13
CA PRO A 552 -27.52 5.26 5.14
C PRO A 552 -28.76 5.85 4.45
N ALA A 553 -29.51 6.72 5.15
CA ALA A 553 -30.64 7.43 4.55
C ALA A 553 -30.19 8.43 3.48
N SER A 554 -29.09 9.14 3.71
CA SER A 554 -28.48 10.04 2.73
C SER A 554 -27.87 9.29 1.55
N VAL A 555 -27.26 8.13 1.78
CA VAL A 555 -26.78 7.24 0.71
C VAL A 555 -27.91 6.85 -0.22
N GLU A 556 -29.03 6.35 0.34
CA GLU A 556 -30.18 5.94 -0.47
C GLU A 556 -30.87 7.13 -1.14
N TYR A 557 -30.94 8.30 -0.48
CA TYR A 557 -31.47 9.51 -1.10
C TYR A 557 -30.64 9.96 -2.31
N MET A 558 -29.31 9.92 -2.17
CA MET A 558 -28.36 10.35 -3.18
C MET A 558 -28.52 9.57 -4.50
N TRP A 559 -28.84 8.27 -4.43
CA TRP A 559 -28.96 7.40 -5.61
C TRP A 559 -30.41 7.21 -6.08
N SER A 560 -31.30 6.76 -5.19
CA SER A 560 -32.66 6.36 -5.58
C SER A 560 -33.77 7.25 -5.02
N GLY A 561 -33.44 8.17 -4.10
CA GLY A 561 -34.39 9.15 -3.58
C GLY A 561 -34.78 10.24 -4.58
N THR A 562 -34.09 10.32 -5.72
CA THR A 562 -34.38 11.29 -6.78
C THR A 562 -35.09 10.63 -7.97
N PRO A 563 -35.96 11.36 -8.70
CA PRO A 563 -36.65 10.78 -9.87
C PRO A 563 -35.74 10.66 -11.11
N TRP A 564 -34.42 10.78 -10.95
CA TRP A 564 -33.46 10.89 -12.05
C TRP A 564 -32.41 9.78 -11.98
N SER A 565 -32.07 9.22 -13.14
CA SER A 565 -31.02 8.19 -13.25
C SER A 565 -29.59 8.72 -13.05
N TYR A 566 -29.42 10.04 -12.95
CA TYR A 566 -28.16 10.68 -12.56
C TYR A 566 -28.42 11.75 -11.51
N ALA A 567 -27.83 11.61 -10.33
CA ALA A 567 -27.92 12.56 -9.23
C ALA A 567 -26.64 12.55 -8.40
N TYR A 568 -26.29 13.69 -7.80
CA TYR A 568 -25.11 13.83 -6.93
C TYR A 568 -23.80 13.25 -7.52
N GLY A 569 -23.60 13.37 -8.83
CA GLY A 569 -22.38 12.85 -9.48
C GLY A 569 -22.38 11.36 -9.82
N TRP A 570 -23.44 10.62 -9.49
CA TRP A 570 -23.58 9.19 -9.71
C TRP A 570 -24.63 8.90 -10.78
N GLY A 571 -24.37 7.91 -11.63
CA GLY A 571 -25.40 7.27 -12.44
C GLY A 571 -25.87 5.99 -11.77
N GLU A 572 -27.19 5.79 -11.64
CA GLU A 572 -27.80 4.55 -11.17
C GLU A 572 -28.36 3.76 -12.35
N PHE A 573 -28.08 2.45 -12.38
CA PHE A 573 -28.53 1.54 -13.42
C PHE A 573 -28.55 0.09 -12.93
N ALA A 574 -29.10 -0.80 -13.75
CA ALA A 574 -28.99 -2.25 -13.56
C ALA A 574 -27.88 -2.79 -14.46
N GLU A 575 -26.98 -3.60 -13.90
CA GLU A 575 -25.92 -4.30 -14.62
C GLU A 575 -25.94 -5.77 -14.23
N ASP A 576 -26.06 -6.64 -15.23
CA ASP A 576 -26.17 -8.10 -15.06
C ASP A 576 -27.25 -8.55 -14.07
N GLY A 577 -28.30 -7.75 -13.89
CA GLY A 577 -29.41 -8.01 -12.96
C GLY A 577 -29.22 -7.43 -11.56
N HIS A 578 -28.07 -6.82 -11.28
CA HIS A 578 -27.73 -6.19 -10.01
C HIS A 578 -27.86 -4.67 -10.07
N ARG A 579 -28.23 -4.04 -8.96
CA ARG A 579 -28.23 -2.59 -8.82
C ARG A 579 -26.78 -2.09 -8.80
N ALA A 580 -26.47 -1.15 -9.68
CA ALA A 580 -25.14 -0.55 -9.78
C ALA A 580 -25.23 0.97 -9.77
N VAL A 581 -24.26 1.60 -9.10
CA VAL A 581 -24.06 3.05 -9.11
C VAL A 581 -22.62 3.35 -9.48
N GLY A 582 -22.41 4.21 -10.47
CA GLY A 582 -21.07 4.39 -11.03
C GLY A 582 -20.80 5.76 -11.60
N LYS A 583 -19.51 6.07 -11.73
CA LYS A 583 -19.03 7.28 -12.38
C LYS A 583 -17.71 7.01 -13.12
N ASN A 584 -17.66 7.44 -14.37
CA ASN A 584 -16.45 7.53 -15.17
C ASN A 584 -15.89 8.97 -15.23
N GLY A 585 -14.61 9.07 -15.59
CA GLY A 585 -13.93 10.33 -15.80
C GLY A 585 -12.78 10.18 -16.79
N GLY A 586 -12.60 11.19 -17.64
CA GLY A 586 -11.45 11.28 -18.53
C GLY A 586 -10.96 12.72 -18.64
N GLN A 587 -9.65 12.90 -18.65
CA GLN A 587 -8.97 14.15 -18.98
C GLN A 587 -7.54 13.87 -19.42
N LEU A 588 -6.71 14.91 -19.60
CA LEU A 588 -5.30 14.75 -19.90
C LEU A 588 -4.63 13.83 -18.86
N GLY A 589 -3.98 12.78 -19.35
CA GLY A 589 -3.26 11.80 -18.54
C GLY A 589 -4.10 11.03 -17.52
N SER A 590 -5.42 10.94 -17.73
CA SER A 590 -6.28 10.21 -16.80
C SER A 590 -7.51 9.60 -17.46
N ASN A 591 -7.75 8.33 -17.12
CA ASN A 591 -9.03 7.64 -17.27
C ASN A 591 -9.34 6.97 -15.93
N ALA A 592 -10.42 7.39 -15.30
CA ALA A 592 -10.79 7.01 -13.95
C ALA A 592 -12.22 6.46 -13.93
N TRP A 593 -12.45 5.47 -13.08
CA TRP A 593 -13.75 4.87 -12.92
C TRP A 593 -13.93 4.33 -11.51
N ILE A 594 -15.12 4.51 -10.97
CA ILE A 594 -15.59 3.87 -9.74
C ILE A 594 -17.02 3.37 -9.95
N GLN A 595 -17.30 2.18 -9.44
CA GLN A 595 -18.64 1.63 -9.38
C GLN A 595 -18.84 0.84 -8.10
N MET A 596 -20.07 0.87 -7.60
CA MET A 596 -20.51 0.11 -6.45
C MET A 596 -21.73 -0.72 -6.84
N TYR A 597 -21.82 -1.91 -6.26
CA TYR A 597 -23.03 -2.73 -6.26
C TYR A 597 -23.55 -2.73 -4.82
N PRO A 598 -24.46 -1.79 -4.45
CA PRO A 598 -24.80 -1.54 -3.06
C PRO A 598 -25.42 -2.75 -2.36
N ASP A 599 -26.24 -3.51 -3.08
CA ASP A 599 -26.94 -4.69 -2.55
C ASP A 599 -26.01 -5.90 -2.35
N ASP A 600 -24.83 -5.86 -2.97
CA ASP A 600 -23.83 -6.94 -2.99
C ASP A 600 -22.58 -6.63 -2.15
N GLY A 601 -22.48 -5.40 -1.60
CA GLY A 601 -21.32 -4.97 -0.83
C GLY A 601 -20.03 -4.91 -1.64
N VAL A 602 -20.10 -4.62 -2.95
CA VAL A 602 -18.95 -4.59 -3.85
C VAL A 602 -18.61 -3.16 -4.27
N VAL A 603 -17.32 -2.82 -4.22
CA VAL A 603 -16.77 -1.57 -4.76
C VAL A 603 -15.61 -1.88 -5.68
N ILE A 604 -15.62 -1.28 -6.87
CA ILE A 604 -14.56 -1.43 -7.87
C ILE A 604 -14.08 -0.04 -8.26
N ALA A 605 -12.77 0.16 -8.21
CA ALA A 605 -12.12 1.37 -8.68
C ALA A 605 -11.00 1.02 -9.67
N VAL A 606 -10.94 1.77 -10.77
CA VAL A 606 -9.92 1.63 -11.82
C VAL A 606 -9.38 3.02 -12.17
N LEU A 607 -8.07 3.20 -12.09
CA LEU A 607 -7.38 4.43 -12.47
C LEU A 607 -6.27 4.12 -13.47
N SER A 608 -6.20 4.87 -14.57
CA SER A 608 -5.15 4.81 -15.58
C SER A 608 -4.51 6.18 -15.76
N ASN A 609 -3.20 6.22 -15.96
CA ASN A 609 -2.42 7.44 -16.14
C ASN A 609 -2.35 7.93 -17.60
N ARG A 610 -3.19 7.37 -18.46
CA ARG A 610 -3.26 7.70 -19.88
C ARG A 610 -4.60 8.32 -20.24
N GLN A 611 -4.54 9.34 -21.09
CA GLN A 611 -5.73 9.97 -21.66
C GLN A 611 -6.57 9.01 -22.50
N ASN A 612 -7.89 9.19 -22.48
CA ASN A 612 -8.83 8.42 -23.30
C ASN A 612 -8.43 8.42 -24.79
N GLY A 613 -8.24 7.22 -25.35
CA GLY A 613 -7.87 7.03 -26.74
C GLY A 613 -7.74 5.56 -27.09
N GLY A 614 -8.83 4.80 -26.95
CA GLY A 614 -8.87 3.35 -27.17
C GLY A 614 -9.14 2.57 -25.89
N HIS A 615 -8.27 2.67 -24.88
CA HIS A 615 -8.48 1.98 -23.60
C HIS A 615 -9.61 2.62 -22.78
N SER A 616 -10.16 1.85 -21.84
CA SER A 616 -11.25 2.28 -20.97
C SER A 616 -11.16 1.68 -19.57
N ALA A 617 -10.94 2.53 -18.55
CA ALA A 617 -11.01 2.10 -17.15
C ALA A 617 -12.42 1.58 -16.81
N GLU A 618 -13.44 2.21 -17.39
CA GLU A 618 -14.84 1.78 -17.27
C GLU A 618 -15.06 0.39 -17.87
N ALA A 619 -14.55 0.10 -19.07
CA ALA A 619 -14.73 -1.22 -19.67
C ALA A 619 -14.05 -2.32 -18.84
N VAL A 620 -12.79 -2.07 -18.43
CA VAL A 620 -12.06 -2.99 -17.53
C VAL A 620 -12.85 -3.20 -16.24
N GLY A 621 -13.31 -2.13 -15.63
CA GLY A 621 -14.02 -2.16 -14.36
C GLY A 621 -15.37 -2.89 -14.43
N ARG A 622 -16.15 -2.64 -15.49
CA ARG A 622 -17.43 -3.33 -15.73
C ARG A 622 -17.22 -4.82 -16.00
N ASP A 623 -16.22 -5.19 -16.80
CA ASP A 623 -15.89 -6.59 -17.05
C ASP A 623 -15.48 -7.32 -15.75
N ILE A 624 -14.75 -6.65 -14.86
CA ILE A 624 -14.44 -7.16 -13.51
C ILE A 624 -15.71 -7.28 -12.67
N GLY A 625 -16.61 -6.29 -12.74
CA GLY A 625 -17.93 -6.31 -12.10
C GLY A 625 -18.75 -7.54 -12.52
N SER A 626 -18.88 -7.78 -13.82
CA SER A 626 -19.55 -8.95 -14.37
C SER A 626 -18.94 -10.27 -13.87
N LEU A 627 -17.61 -10.35 -13.75
CA LEU A 627 -16.96 -11.53 -13.16
C LEU A 627 -17.35 -11.73 -11.69
N ILE A 628 -17.40 -10.65 -10.90
CA ILE A 628 -17.78 -10.70 -9.48
C ILE A 628 -19.23 -11.14 -9.32
N VAL A 629 -20.17 -10.42 -9.93
CA VAL A 629 -21.60 -10.63 -9.70
C VAL A 629 -22.08 -11.99 -10.23
N ALA A 630 -21.43 -12.53 -11.27
CA ALA A 630 -21.68 -13.90 -11.73
C ALA A 630 -21.37 -14.99 -10.69
N THR A 631 -20.60 -14.67 -9.65
CA THR A 631 -20.30 -15.59 -8.53
C THR A 631 -21.18 -15.39 -7.30
N LEU A 632 -22.01 -14.34 -7.30
CA LEU A 632 -22.93 -14.04 -6.21
C LEU A 632 -24.20 -14.90 -6.32
N PRO A 633 -24.83 -15.24 -5.17
CA PRO A 633 -25.94 -16.18 -5.09
C PRO A 633 -27.27 -15.69 -5.67
#